data_AF-A0A8X7TAF5-F1
#
_entry.id   AF-A0A8X7TAF5-F1
#
_cell.length_a   1.000
_cell.length_b   1.000
_cell.length_c   1.000
_cell.angle_alpha   90.00
_cell.angle_beta   90.00
_cell.angle_gamma   90.00
#
_symmetry.space_group_name_H-M   'P 1'
#
loop_
_entity.id
_entity.type
_entity.pdbx_description
1 polymer ?
#
loop_
_entity_poly.entity_id
_entity_poly.type
_entity_poly.pdbx_seq_one_letter_code
_entity_poly.pdbx_strand_id
1 'polypeptide(L)'
;MACDINHYDLAIFAGAPANQSVAATKKDKRIVERKMKNVWSHQRSLECVVQSYKFLWEVLLNENNWDSNKSSDCSFTLSHAMLMLWSYCFVVCGKESSLYQEFPQEVTYNQMAALSAEEGYHYLSRTREEFYKGGCRLSSITNKKNISGLCFLVGSKLKISHWEVLREYAKLILNCGFRSIGKETVLCLDLFDN
;
A
#
# COMPACT_ATOMS: atom_id res chain seq x y z
N MET A 1 -11.02 17.15 8.82
CA MET A 1 -11.15 16.29 10.02
C MET A 1 -10.13 15.17 9.86
N ALA A 2 -8.99 15.24 10.56
CA ALA A 2 -7.76 14.53 10.17
C ALA A 2 -7.60 13.17 10.88
N CYS A 3 -7.17 12.16 10.12
CA CYS A 3 -6.54 10.96 10.67
C CYS A 3 -5.26 11.37 11.39
N ASP A 4 -4.94 10.77 12.55
CA ASP A 4 -3.70 11.09 13.30
C ASP A 4 -2.42 10.61 12.58
N ILE A 5 -2.55 10.05 11.38
CA ILE A 5 -1.46 9.57 10.52
C ILE A 5 -1.25 10.59 9.41
N ASN A 6 -0.04 11.13 9.33
CA ASN A 6 0.36 11.96 8.20
C ASN A 6 1.01 11.10 7.09
N HIS A 7 1.13 11.64 5.88
CA HIS A 7 1.72 10.93 4.75
C HIS A 7 3.21 10.58 4.97
N TYR A 8 3.93 11.36 5.76
CA TYR A 8 5.32 11.07 6.11
C TYR A 8 5.45 9.82 6.98
N ASP A 9 4.58 9.66 7.98
CA ASP A 9 4.54 8.47 8.83
C ASP A 9 4.32 7.23 7.96
N LEU A 10 3.43 7.31 6.96
CA LEU A 10 3.20 6.22 6.02
C LEU A 10 4.42 5.94 5.15
N ALA A 11 5.06 6.95 4.58
CA ALA A 11 6.25 6.78 3.74
C ALA A 11 7.41 6.16 4.53
N ILE A 12 7.67 6.66 5.75
CA ILE A 12 8.70 6.13 6.65
C ILE A 12 8.38 4.69 7.05
N PHE A 13 7.11 4.41 7.37
CA PHE A 13 6.68 3.05 7.70
C PHE A 13 6.79 2.09 6.51
N ALA A 14 6.51 2.57 5.30
CA ALA A 14 6.62 1.84 4.04
C ALA A 14 8.08 1.53 3.67
N GLY A 15 9.04 2.32 4.15
CA GLY A 15 10.47 2.08 3.98
C GLY A 15 11.25 3.24 3.37
N ALA A 16 10.68 4.44 3.30
CA ALA A 16 11.38 5.61 2.78
C ALA A 16 12.68 5.88 3.58
N PRO A 17 13.83 6.03 2.91
CA PRO A 17 15.11 6.26 3.59
C PRO A 17 15.28 7.70 4.03
N ALA A 18 14.52 8.65 3.48
CA ALA A 18 14.54 10.06 3.83
C ALA A 18 13.15 10.71 3.67
N ASN A 19 12.99 11.89 4.24
CA ASN A 19 11.87 12.79 4.05
C ASN A 19 12.40 14.20 3.77
N GLN A 20 11.98 14.82 2.66
CA GLN A 20 12.34 16.22 2.33
C GLN A 20 13.83 16.53 2.57
N SER A 21 14.72 15.71 2.00
CA SER A 21 16.19 15.79 2.15
C SER A 21 16.78 15.41 3.52
N VAL A 22 15.95 15.03 4.51
CA VAL A 22 16.39 14.59 5.84
C VAL A 22 16.33 13.07 5.94
N ALA A 23 17.49 12.44 6.21
CA ALA A 23 17.57 10.99 6.36
C ALA A 23 16.71 10.49 7.54
N ALA A 24 15.92 9.45 7.29
CA ALA A 24 15.08 8.79 8.29
C ALA A 24 15.94 7.94 9.22
N THR A 25 16.10 8.39 10.46
CA THR A 25 16.93 7.68 11.43
C THR A 25 16.27 6.37 11.89
N LYS A 26 17.08 5.49 12.51
CA LYS A 26 16.54 4.29 13.19
C LYS A 26 15.54 4.65 14.30
N LYS A 27 15.70 5.83 14.92
CA LYS A 27 14.81 6.33 15.97
C LYS A 27 13.44 6.68 15.37
N ASP A 28 13.41 7.40 14.26
CA ASP A 28 12.17 7.82 13.59
C ASP A 28 11.35 6.60 13.16
N LYS A 29 12.02 5.61 12.57
CA LYS A 29 11.39 4.34 12.16
C LYS A 29 10.71 3.62 13.33
N ARG A 30 11.38 3.55 14.50
CA ARG A 30 10.80 2.95 15.71
C ARG A 30 9.62 3.76 16.27
N ILE A 31 9.68 5.09 16.21
CA ILE A 31 8.59 5.97 16.65
C ILE A 31 7.36 5.73 15.77
N VAL A 32 7.55 5.75 14.45
CA VAL A 32 6.50 5.51 13.47
C VAL A 32 5.92 4.10 13.62
N GLU A 33 6.74 3.06 13.79
CA GLU A 33 6.25 1.69 13.98
C GLU A 33 5.36 1.57 15.23
N ARG A 34 5.76 2.18 16.36
CA ARG A 34 4.92 2.22 17.57
C ARG A 34 3.64 3.00 17.34
N LYS A 35 3.72 4.13 16.64
CA LYS A 35 2.55 4.94 16.28
C LYS A 35 1.56 4.13 15.44
N MET A 36 2.03 3.41 14.41
CA MET A 36 1.19 2.55 13.58
C MET A 36 0.55 1.41 14.37
N LYS A 37 1.25 0.80 15.33
CA LYS A 37 0.67 -0.23 16.20
C LYS A 37 -0.48 0.31 17.07
N ASN A 38 -0.38 1.56 17.52
CA ASN A 38 -1.39 2.17 18.38
C ASN A 38 -2.56 2.76 17.60
N VAL A 39 -2.33 3.35 16.42
CA VAL A 39 -3.35 4.12 15.72
C VAL A 39 -4.53 3.27 15.25
N TRP A 40 -4.31 1.99 14.94
CA TRP A 40 -5.36 1.09 14.48
C TRP A 40 -6.35 0.63 15.57
N SER A 41 -6.11 0.96 16.84
CA SER A 41 -7.11 0.77 17.90
C SER A 41 -8.16 1.89 17.94
N HIS A 42 -7.98 2.96 17.16
CA HIS A 42 -8.84 4.14 17.21
C HIS A 42 -9.91 4.07 16.11
N GLN A 43 -11.18 4.22 16.49
CA GLN A 43 -12.32 4.14 15.56
C GLN A 43 -12.18 5.09 14.36
N ARG A 44 -11.67 6.31 14.59
CA ARG A 44 -11.48 7.31 13.53
C ARG A 44 -10.45 6.88 12.49
N SER A 45 -9.39 6.20 12.91
CA SER A 45 -8.37 5.66 12.01
C SER A 45 -8.91 4.49 11.21
N LEU A 46 -9.77 3.67 11.81
CA LEU A 46 -10.50 2.61 11.11
C LEU A 46 -11.45 3.17 10.04
N GLU A 47 -12.10 4.31 10.29
CA GLU A 47 -12.91 5.00 9.26
C GLU A 47 -12.05 5.41 8.06
N CYS A 48 -10.82 5.90 8.27
CA CYS A 48 -9.90 6.22 7.18
C CYS A 48 -9.49 4.98 6.36
N VAL A 49 -9.35 3.81 6.99
CA VAL A 49 -9.13 2.54 6.30
C VAL A 49 -10.35 2.18 5.44
N VAL A 50 -11.57 2.34 5.96
CA VAL A 50 -12.81 2.13 5.19
C VAL A 50 -12.87 3.06 3.98
N GLN A 51 -12.55 4.35 4.16
CA GLN A 51 -12.54 5.31 3.05
C GLN A 51 -11.46 4.96 2.02
N SER A 52 -10.31 4.47 2.46
CA SER A 52 -9.25 4.01 1.55
C SER A 52 -9.70 2.82 0.71
N TYR A 53 -10.37 1.83 1.32
CA TYR A 53 -11.00 0.73 0.59
C TYR A 53 -12.02 1.22 -0.45
N LYS A 54 -12.97 2.05 -0.04
CA LYS A 54 -14.01 2.59 -0.93
C LYS A 54 -13.41 3.35 -2.11
N PHE A 55 -12.45 4.21 -1.85
CA PHE A 55 -11.75 4.97 -2.89
C PHE A 55 -11.03 4.03 -3.87
N LEU A 56 -10.30 3.02 -3.37
CA LEU A 56 -9.62 2.06 -4.23
C LEU A 56 -10.61 1.24 -5.07
N TRP A 57 -11.75 0.82 -4.51
CA TRP A 57 -12.80 0.14 -5.26
C TRP A 57 -13.37 1.03 -6.36
N GLU A 58 -13.72 2.27 -6.05
CA GLU A 58 -14.28 3.22 -7.02
C GLU A 58 -13.29 3.52 -8.15
N VAL A 59 -12.03 3.78 -7.83
CA VAL A 59 -11.04 4.15 -8.85
C VAL A 59 -10.63 2.96 -9.72
N LEU A 60 -10.43 1.78 -9.12
CA LEU A 60 -9.83 0.64 -9.82
C LEU A 60 -10.85 -0.37 -10.36
N LEU A 61 -12.05 -0.50 -9.77
CA LEU A 61 -13.07 -1.44 -10.26
C LEU A 61 -14.10 -0.80 -11.19
N ASN A 62 -14.11 0.53 -11.36
CA ASN A 62 -14.97 1.16 -12.36
C ASN A 62 -14.50 0.82 -13.79
N GLU A 63 -15.41 0.87 -14.77
CA GLU A 63 -15.26 0.32 -16.14
C GLU A 63 -14.18 0.96 -17.03
N ASN A 64 -13.31 1.81 -16.48
CA ASN A 64 -12.22 2.42 -17.22
C ASN A 64 -10.88 1.93 -16.69
N ASN A 65 -10.02 1.51 -17.62
CA ASN A 65 -8.60 1.30 -17.35
C ASN A 65 -8.00 2.58 -16.76
N TRP A 66 -7.93 2.64 -15.43
CA TRP A 66 -7.36 3.78 -14.73
C TRP A 66 -5.92 4.02 -15.20
N ASP A 67 -5.61 5.30 -15.42
CA ASP A 67 -4.39 5.81 -16.02
C ASP A 67 -3.79 6.89 -15.11
N SER A 68 -2.58 6.64 -14.63
CA SER A 68 -1.84 7.48 -13.69
C SER A 68 -1.41 8.84 -14.28
N ASN A 69 -1.48 8.99 -15.61
CA ASN A 69 -1.10 10.23 -16.30
C ASN A 69 -2.27 11.20 -16.51
N LYS A 70 -3.52 10.75 -16.31
CA LYS A 70 -4.71 11.59 -16.53
C LYS A 70 -4.95 12.61 -15.41
N SER A 71 -4.58 12.27 -14.18
CA SER A 71 -4.76 13.15 -13.02
C SER A 71 -3.70 12.84 -11.96
N SER A 72 -2.76 13.77 -11.77
CA SER A 72 -1.75 13.68 -10.71
C SER A 72 -2.40 13.62 -9.33
N ASP A 73 -3.43 14.44 -9.08
CA ASP A 73 -4.10 14.53 -7.79
C ASP A 73 -4.84 13.23 -7.42
N CYS A 74 -5.56 12.64 -8.38
CA CYS A 74 -6.21 11.35 -8.18
C CYS A 74 -5.17 10.25 -7.94
N SER A 75 -4.09 10.24 -8.71
CA SER A 75 -3.02 9.25 -8.57
C SER A 75 -2.23 9.37 -7.28
N PHE A 76 -2.02 10.60 -6.81
CA PHE A 76 -1.40 10.87 -5.52
C PHE A 76 -2.31 10.40 -4.39
N THR A 77 -3.61 10.71 -4.46
CA THR A 77 -4.62 10.23 -3.50
C THR A 77 -4.70 8.70 -3.48
N LEU A 78 -4.65 8.05 -4.65
CA LEU A 78 -4.61 6.59 -4.79
C LEU A 78 -3.38 5.99 -4.11
N SER A 79 -2.22 6.60 -4.31
CA SER A 79 -0.97 6.17 -3.68
C SER A 79 -1.07 6.21 -2.16
N HIS A 80 -1.67 7.28 -1.61
CA HIS A 80 -1.87 7.44 -0.17
C HIS A 80 -2.89 6.46 0.40
N ALA A 81 -4.03 6.29 -0.28
CA ALA A 81 -5.04 5.30 0.10
C ALA A 81 -4.46 3.88 0.12
N MET A 82 -3.60 3.55 -0.86
CA MET A 82 -2.91 2.27 -0.92
C MET A 82 -1.93 2.08 0.26
N LEU A 83 -1.08 3.07 0.57
CA LEU A 83 -0.18 2.99 1.71
C LEU A 83 -0.91 2.93 3.06
N MET A 84 -2.00 3.71 3.21
CA MET A 84 -2.86 3.64 4.39
C MET A 84 -3.42 2.23 4.56
N LEU A 85 -4.02 1.70 3.51
CA LEU A 85 -4.63 0.38 3.54
C LEU A 85 -3.60 -0.73 3.83
N TRP A 86 -2.45 -0.71 3.13
CA TRP A 86 -1.38 -1.66 3.36
C TRP A 86 -0.85 -1.58 4.80
N SER A 87 -0.65 -0.38 5.34
CA SER A 87 -0.11 -0.21 6.69
C SER A 87 -1.03 -0.80 7.75
N TYR A 88 -2.35 -0.64 7.59
CA TYR A 88 -3.34 -1.29 8.45
C TYR A 88 -3.28 -2.81 8.33
N CYS A 89 -3.37 -3.36 7.11
CA CYS A 89 -3.35 -4.81 6.89
C CYS A 89 -2.07 -5.45 7.43
N PHE A 90 -0.92 -4.83 7.17
CA PHE A 90 0.38 -5.35 7.59
C PHE A 90 0.54 -5.33 9.13
N VAL A 91 0.08 -4.28 9.81
CA VAL A 91 0.17 -4.21 11.27
C VAL A 91 -0.82 -5.14 11.95
N VAL A 92 -2.06 -5.22 11.46
CA VAL A 92 -3.14 -5.99 12.10
C VAL A 92 -3.04 -7.48 11.77
N CYS A 93 -2.62 -7.84 10.56
CA CYS A 93 -2.62 -9.22 10.08
C CYS A 93 -1.22 -9.81 9.84
N GLY A 94 -0.18 -8.98 9.79
CA GLY A 94 1.19 -9.42 9.54
C GLY A 94 1.49 -9.66 8.05
N LYS A 95 2.53 -10.48 7.81
CA LYS A 95 2.93 -10.91 6.47
C LYS A 95 1.86 -11.81 5.86
N GLU A 96 1.69 -11.69 4.55
CA GLU A 96 0.89 -12.58 3.73
C GLU A 96 1.53 -13.97 3.66
N SER A 97 2.82 -14.00 3.31
CA SER A 97 3.62 -15.19 3.08
C SER A 97 5.11 -14.94 3.39
N SER A 98 5.96 -15.92 3.08
CA SER A 98 7.42 -15.79 3.16
C SER A 98 8.07 -16.33 1.88
N LEU A 99 7.41 -16.08 0.76
CA LEU A 99 7.80 -16.54 -0.58
C LEU A 99 8.75 -15.57 -1.31
N TYR A 100 9.08 -14.43 -0.69
CA TYR A 100 9.96 -13.44 -1.30
C TYR A 100 11.30 -14.06 -1.73
N GLN A 101 11.68 -13.74 -2.96
CA GLN A 101 12.98 -14.03 -3.54
C GLN A 101 13.55 -12.73 -4.07
N GLU A 102 14.88 -12.61 -4.12
CA GLU A 102 15.51 -11.47 -4.78
C GLU A 102 15.14 -11.48 -6.27
N PHE A 103 14.59 -10.37 -6.74
CA PHE A 103 14.19 -10.20 -8.12
C PHE A 103 15.31 -9.57 -8.94
N PRO A 104 15.41 -9.88 -10.24
CA PRO A 104 16.22 -9.10 -11.17
C PRO A 104 15.73 -7.64 -11.21
N GLN A 105 16.59 -6.72 -11.67
CA GLN A 105 16.29 -5.27 -11.73
C GLN A 105 14.96 -4.95 -12.43
N GLU A 106 14.59 -5.73 -13.45
CA GLU A 106 13.32 -5.59 -14.16
C GLU A 106 12.40 -6.78 -13.90
N VAL A 107 11.50 -6.61 -12.92
CA VAL A 107 10.41 -7.55 -12.66
C VAL A 107 9.09 -7.02 -13.21
N THR A 108 8.36 -7.89 -13.92
CA THR A 108 7.04 -7.58 -14.47
C THR A 108 5.94 -7.76 -13.42
N TYR A 109 4.79 -7.10 -13.63
CA TYR A 109 3.61 -7.29 -12.80
C TYR A 109 3.24 -8.78 -12.65
N ASN A 110 3.19 -9.52 -13.76
CA ASN A 110 2.80 -10.93 -13.77
C ASN A 110 3.71 -11.80 -12.90
N GLN A 111 5.02 -11.53 -12.89
CA GLN A 111 5.96 -12.25 -12.04
C GLN A 111 5.74 -11.94 -10.55
N MET A 112 5.47 -10.68 -10.19
CA MET A 112 5.18 -10.32 -8.79
C MET A 112 3.82 -10.86 -8.32
N ALA A 113 2.80 -10.75 -9.17
CA ALA A 113 1.46 -11.24 -8.91
C ALA A 113 1.44 -12.77 -8.68
N ALA A 114 2.30 -13.52 -9.38
CA ALA A 114 2.43 -14.97 -9.20
C ALA A 114 2.91 -15.39 -7.80
N LEU A 115 3.57 -14.50 -7.03
CA LEU A 115 3.96 -14.77 -5.65
C LEU A 115 2.89 -14.34 -4.62
N SER A 116 1.82 -13.68 -5.07
CA SER A 116 0.74 -13.22 -4.21
C SER A 116 -0.29 -14.33 -4.04
N ALA A 117 -0.82 -14.49 -2.84
CA ALA A 117 -1.92 -15.38 -2.52
C ALA A 117 -3.22 -14.95 -3.21
N GLU A 118 -3.33 -13.68 -3.61
CA GLU A 118 -4.48 -13.12 -4.31
C GLU A 118 -4.06 -12.03 -5.30
N GLU A 119 -4.66 -12.02 -6.48
CA GLU A 119 -4.43 -10.99 -7.51
C GLU A 119 -5.12 -9.67 -7.14
N GLY A 120 -4.58 -8.53 -7.58
CA GLY A 120 -5.01 -7.21 -7.11
C GLY A 120 -6.48 -6.88 -7.37
N TYR A 121 -7.02 -7.19 -8.56
CA TYR A 121 -8.42 -6.94 -8.88
C TYR A 121 -9.35 -7.95 -8.19
N HIS A 122 -8.90 -9.20 -8.03
CA HIS A 122 -9.63 -10.20 -7.25
C HIS A 122 -9.76 -9.77 -5.79
N TYR A 123 -8.66 -9.31 -5.17
CA TYR A 123 -8.65 -8.76 -3.81
C TYR A 123 -9.63 -7.59 -3.66
N LEU A 124 -9.61 -6.62 -4.58
CA LEU A 124 -10.54 -5.49 -4.55
C LEU A 124 -12.00 -5.94 -4.66
N SER A 125 -12.31 -6.84 -5.60
CA SER A 125 -13.66 -7.32 -5.83
C SER A 125 -14.22 -8.08 -4.62
N ARG A 126 -13.43 -9.01 -4.08
CA ARG A 126 -13.79 -9.79 -2.88
C ARG A 126 -13.98 -8.89 -1.67
N THR A 127 -13.02 -8.01 -1.38
CA THR A 127 -13.09 -7.13 -0.20
C THR A 127 -14.29 -6.19 -0.27
N ARG A 128 -14.65 -5.70 -1.46
CA ARG A 128 -15.87 -4.91 -1.69
C ARG A 128 -17.12 -5.71 -1.35
N GLU A 129 -17.23 -6.91 -1.92
CA GLU A 129 -18.39 -7.79 -1.74
C GLU A 129 -18.58 -8.18 -0.26
N GLU A 130 -17.52 -8.64 0.40
CA GLU A 130 -17.53 -9.03 1.82
C GLU A 130 -17.85 -7.85 2.75
N PHE A 131 -17.37 -6.65 2.41
CA PHE A 131 -17.67 -5.45 3.20
C PHE A 131 -19.16 -5.12 3.15
N TYR A 132 -19.78 -5.08 1.97
CA TYR A 132 -21.20 -4.77 1.84
C TYR A 132 -22.10 -5.91 2.37
N LYS A 133 -21.77 -7.17 2.09
CA LYS A 133 -22.50 -8.33 2.66
C LYS A 133 -22.41 -8.38 4.18
N GLY A 134 -21.28 -7.96 4.75
CA GLY A 134 -21.03 -7.93 6.19
C GLY A 134 -21.56 -6.70 6.93
N GLY A 135 -22.44 -5.91 6.31
CA GLY A 135 -23.03 -4.72 6.94
C GLY A 135 -22.03 -3.57 7.12
N CYS A 136 -21.10 -3.41 6.17
CA CYS A 136 -20.11 -2.32 6.12
C CYS A 136 -19.14 -2.29 7.31
N ARG A 137 -18.69 -3.47 7.77
CA ARG A 137 -17.75 -3.61 8.90
C ARG A 137 -16.39 -4.10 8.43
N LEU A 138 -15.28 -3.48 8.84
CA LEU A 138 -13.93 -3.96 8.52
C LEU A 138 -13.64 -5.39 9.02
N SER A 139 -14.32 -5.81 10.09
CA SER A 139 -14.19 -7.15 10.64
C SER A 139 -14.79 -8.24 9.73
N SER A 140 -15.69 -7.90 8.80
CA SER A 140 -16.28 -8.88 7.88
C SER A 140 -15.35 -9.24 6.72
N ILE A 141 -14.38 -8.38 6.40
CA ILE A 141 -13.43 -8.62 5.33
C ILE A 141 -12.46 -9.72 5.77
N THR A 142 -12.47 -10.86 5.09
CA THR A 142 -11.57 -11.97 5.35
C THR A 142 -10.21 -11.74 4.67
N ASN A 143 -9.18 -12.49 5.06
CA ASN A 143 -7.88 -12.54 4.35
C ASN A 143 -7.26 -11.18 4.00
N LYS A 144 -7.42 -10.17 4.87
CA LYS A 144 -6.88 -8.81 4.66
C LYS A 144 -5.36 -8.77 4.47
N LYS A 145 -4.64 -9.78 4.99
CA LYS A 145 -3.20 -9.95 4.77
C LYS A 145 -2.82 -10.22 3.31
N ASN A 146 -3.75 -10.71 2.48
CA ASN A 146 -3.52 -11.06 1.07
C ASN A 146 -3.41 -9.82 0.15
N ILE A 147 -2.75 -8.78 0.62
CA ILE A 147 -2.74 -7.45 0.01
C ILE A 147 -1.59 -7.26 -1.00
N SER A 148 -0.64 -8.18 -1.10
CA SER A 148 0.55 -7.97 -1.93
C SER A 148 0.20 -7.81 -3.41
N GLY A 149 -0.76 -8.59 -3.92
CA GLY A 149 -1.22 -8.49 -5.31
C GLY A 149 -1.79 -7.10 -5.62
N LEU A 150 -2.53 -6.51 -4.68
CA LEU A 150 -3.01 -5.13 -4.82
C LEU A 150 -1.87 -4.11 -4.80
N CYS A 151 -0.87 -4.30 -3.94
CA CYS A 151 0.33 -3.46 -3.95
C CYS A 151 1.04 -3.52 -5.30
N PHE A 152 1.24 -4.73 -5.85
CA PHE A 152 1.88 -4.91 -7.15
C PHE A 152 1.07 -4.31 -8.29
N LEU A 153 -0.26 -4.40 -8.25
CA LEU A 153 -1.14 -3.80 -9.24
C LEU A 153 -1.02 -2.27 -9.25
N VAL A 154 -1.19 -1.63 -8.09
CA VAL A 154 -1.15 -0.17 -7.96
C VAL A 154 0.26 0.36 -8.24
N GLY A 155 1.28 -0.26 -7.65
CA GLY A 155 2.67 0.10 -7.87
C GLY A 155 3.08 0.02 -9.34
N SER A 156 2.72 -1.06 -10.05
CA SER A 156 3.05 -1.21 -11.48
C SER A 156 2.39 -0.14 -12.35
N LYS A 157 1.13 0.23 -12.06
CA LYS A 157 0.42 1.27 -12.82
C LYS A 157 0.93 2.69 -12.52
N LEU A 158 1.46 2.94 -11.32
CA LEU A 158 2.09 4.22 -10.97
C LEU A 158 3.51 4.34 -11.54
N LYS A 159 4.23 3.21 -11.69
CA LYS A 159 5.62 3.19 -12.19
C LYS A 159 5.77 3.79 -13.59
N ILE A 160 4.73 3.71 -14.42
CA ILE A 160 4.71 4.27 -15.78
C ILE A 160 4.31 5.76 -15.82
N SER A 161 4.13 6.39 -14.67
CA SER A 161 3.71 7.79 -14.62
C SER A 161 4.82 8.75 -15.04
N HIS A 162 4.44 9.82 -15.74
CA HIS A 162 5.36 10.91 -16.09
C HIS A 162 5.77 11.75 -14.87
N TRP A 163 4.98 11.70 -13.80
CA TRP A 163 5.24 12.46 -12.57
C TRP A 163 6.22 11.69 -11.69
N GLU A 164 7.36 12.32 -11.39
CA GLU A 164 8.43 11.75 -10.58
C GLU A 164 7.94 11.26 -9.21
N VAL A 165 7.18 12.11 -8.51
CA VAL A 165 6.58 11.78 -7.22
C VAL A 165 5.74 10.48 -7.28
N LEU A 166 5.00 10.24 -8.37
CA LEU A 166 4.19 9.03 -8.49
C LEU A 166 5.05 7.80 -8.72
N ARG A 167 6.19 7.93 -9.42
CA ARG A 167 7.18 6.84 -9.56
C ARG A 167 7.87 6.51 -8.23
N GLU A 168 8.13 7.50 -7.39
CA GLU A 168 8.63 7.26 -6.02
C GLU A 168 7.60 6.49 -5.18
N TYR A 169 6.33 6.94 -5.20
CA TYR A 169 5.25 6.20 -4.52
C TYR A 169 5.07 4.79 -5.08
N ALA A 170 5.27 4.59 -6.39
CA ALA A 170 5.26 3.27 -7.00
C ALA A 170 6.28 2.35 -6.35
N LYS A 171 7.54 2.80 -6.21
CA LYS A 171 8.61 2.01 -5.56
C LYS A 171 8.28 1.69 -4.10
N LEU A 172 7.76 2.66 -3.34
CA LEU A 172 7.31 2.42 -1.97
C LEU A 172 6.21 1.36 -1.89
N ILE A 173 5.18 1.47 -2.73
CA ILE A 173 4.07 0.52 -2.75
C ILE A 173 4.55 -0.87 -3.19
N LEU A 174 5.46 -0.97 -4.16
CA LEU A 174 6.08 -2.24 -4.54
C LEU A 174 6.89 -2.83 -3.38
N ASN A 175 7.67 -2.01 -2.67
CA ASN A 175 8.40 -2.43 -1.47
C ASN A 175 7.45 -2.96 -0.39
N CYS A 176 6.30 -2.32 -0.18
CA CYS A 176 5.24 -2.80 0.70
C CYS A 176 4.72 -4.19 0.28
N GLY A 177 4.47 -4.40 -1.02
CA GLY A 177 4.08 -5.70 -1.56
C GLY A 177 5.14 -6.78 -1.30
N PHE A 178 6.42 -6.47 -1.56
CA PHE A 178 7.53 -7.40 -1.30
C PHE A 178 7.66 -7.74 0.19
N ARG A 179 7.48 -6.76 1.08
CA ARG A 179 7.48 -6.98 2.53
C ARG A 179 6.32 -7.87 2.98
N SER A 180 5.14 -7.71 2.39
CA SER A 180 4.00 -8.58 2.66
C SER A 180 4.29 -10.04 2.29
N ILE A 181 5.06 -10.30 1.24
CA ILE A 181 5.45 -11.67 0.85
C ILE A 181 6.78 -12.14 1.45
N GLY A 182 7.41 -11.36 2.34
CA GLY A 182 8.56 -11.83 3.13
C GLY A 182 9.90 -11.11 2.93
N LYS A 183 9.97 -10.00 2.18
CA LYS A 183 11.21 -9.20 2.09
C LYS A 183 11.61 -8.68 3.48
N GLU A 184 12.80 -9.05 3.95
CA GLU A 184 13.31 -8.64 5.26
C GLU A 184 13.86 -7.22 5.26
N THR A 185 14.45 -6.77 4.15
CA THR A 185 14.91 -5.39 4.00
C THR A 185 13.72 -4.45 3.94
N VAL A 186 13.52 -3.70 5.02
CA VAL A 186 12.42 -2.71 5.15
C VAL A 186 12.59 -1.54 4.20
N LEU A 187 13.84 -1.13 3.92
CA LEU A 187 14.12 0.11 3.21
C LEU A 187 14.00 -0.04 1.68
N CYS A 188 13.40 0.98 1.06
CA CYS A 188 13.42 1.19 -0.38
C CYS A 188 14.62 2.09 -0.70
N LEU A 189 15.80 1.49 -0.90
CA LEU A 189 17.04 2.26 -1.06
C LEU A 189 17.10 3.02 -2.38
N ASP A 190 16.44 2.47 -3.41
CA ASP A 190 16.32 3.00 -4.77
C ASP A 190 15.19 4.03 -4.92
N LEU A 191 14.61 4.50 -3.81
CA LEU A 191 13.41 5.36 -3.84
C LEU A 191 13.62 6.59 -4.73
N PHE A 192 14.76 7.26 -4.59
CA PHE A 192 15.10 8.51 -5.29
C PHE A 192 15.94 8.30 -6.56
N ASP A 193 16.18 7.05 -6.96
CA ASP A 193 16.99 6.72 -8.14
C ASP A 193 16.08 6.71 -9.39
N ASN A 194 16.01 7.81 -10.14
CA ASN A 194 15.13 7.94 -11.31
C ASN A 194 15.83 7.69 -12.65
#